data_AF-A0A397F742-F1
#
_entry.id   AF-A0A397F742-F1
#
_cell.length_a   1.000
_cell.length_b   1.000
_cell.length_c   1.000
_cell.angle_alpha   90.00
_cell.angle_beta   90.00
_cell.angle_gamma   90.00
#
_symmetry.space_group_name_H-M   'P 1'
#
loop_
_entity.id
_entity.type
_entity.pdbx_description
1 polymer ?
#
loop_
_entity_poly.entity_id
_entity_poly.type
_entity_poly.pdbx_seq_one_letter_code
_entity_poly.pdbx_strand_id
1 'polypeptide(L)'
;LKTFLREKGLNNAFTGGLSSYALVLLCLHYLLHRPHNRVIASSSSSESDDGDNDVDEHDEVGTVLLGFLEYFGTIYDHRCTGITWFINPVGHLESVEYERKVRQGPLVLDDPIHPHDRGVYNVGAGAYAMARVVTALENAFYATTFHRPSRFTPTPLSQMIHWSGPVPAAAV
;
A
#
# COMPACT_ATOMS: atom_id res chain seq x y z
N LEU A 1 -4.92 -7.05 -4.49
CA LEU A 1 -3.63 -7.15 -3.73
C LEU A 1 -3.31 -8.56 -3.24
N LYS A 2 -4.13 -9.18 -2.36
CA LYS A 2 -3.84 -10.54 -1.84
C LYS A 2 -3.64 -11.58 -2.95
N THR A 3 -4.56 -11.64 -3.92
CA THR A 3 -4.45 -12.54 -5.08
C THR A 3 -3.20 -12.23 -5.91
N PHE A 4 -2.94 -10.95 -6.17
CA PHE A 4 -1.74 -10.52 -6.90
C PHE A 4 -0.44 -11.02 -6.24
N LEU A 5 -0.27 -10.81 -4.93
CA LEU A 5 0.91 -11.30 -4.22
C LEU A 5 0.98 -12.83 -4.18
N ARG A 6 -0.18 -13.52 -4.17
CA ARG A 6 -0.23 -14.99 -4.26
C ARG A 6 0.29 -15.49 -5.59
N GLU A 7 -0.14 -14.90 -6.71
CA GLU A 7 0.34 -15.26 -8.05
C GLU A 7 1.86 -15.03 -8.19
N LYS A 8 2.42 -14.05 -7.48
CA LYS A 8 3.88 -13.81 -7.43
C LYS A 8 4.63 -14.69 -6.41
N GLY A 9 3.93 -15.51 -5.62
CA GLY A 9 4.53 -16.33 -4.56
C GLY A 9 5.06 -15.50 -3.37
N LEU A 10 4.47 -14.35 -3.11
CA LEU A 10 4.90 -13.35 -2.12
C LEU A 10 3.90 -13.13 -0.98
N ASN A 11 2.86 -13.98 -0.85
CA ASN A 11 1.79 -13.84 0.16
C ASN A 11 1.95 -14.79 1.37
N ASN A 12 3.14 -15.37 1.57
CA ASN A 12 3.40 -16.34 2.63
C ASN A 12 4.57 -15.87 3.51
N ALA A 13 4.28 -15.65 4.80
CA ALA A 13 5.28 -15.23 5.78
C ALA A 13 6.38 -16.28 6.00
N PHE A 14 6.06 -17.58 5.88
CA PHE A 14 7.05 -18.65 6.05
C PHE A 14 8.15 -18.62 4.97
N THR A 15 7.81 -18.14 3.77
CA THR A 15 8.76 -17.95 2.65
C THR A 15 9.29 -16.52 2.55
N GLY A 16 9.06 -15.70 3.59
CA GLY A 16 9.52 -14.31 3.66
C GLY A 16 8.65 -13.29 2.96
N GLY A 17 7.52 -13.70 2.40
CA GLY A 17 6.53 -12.81 1.81
C GLY A 17 5.71 -12.06 2.86
N LEU A 18 4.76 -11.25 2.39
CA LEU A 18 3.82 -10.56 3.28
C LEU A 18 2.78 -11.52 3.84
N SER A 19 2.60 -11.50 5.16
CA SER A 19 1.43 -12.14 5.78
C SER A 19 0.15 -11.43 5.34
N SER A 20 -0.98 -12.14 5.34
CA SER A 20 -2.27 -11.51 5.04
C SER A 20 -2.61 -10.39 6.04
N TYR A 21 -2.16 -10.52 7.30
CA TYR A 21 -2.37 -9.52 8.33
C TYR A 21 -1.54 -8.25 8.06
N ALA A 22 -0.24 -8.40 7.78
CA ALA A 22 0.62 -7.27 7.44
C ALA A 22 0.12 -6.54 6.18
N LEU A 23 -0.34 -7.29 5.16
CA LEU A 23 -0.94 -6.67 3.97
C LEU A 23 -2.17 -5.83 4.30
N VAL A 24 -3.06 -6.31 5.18
CA VAL A 24 -4.25 -5.54 5.60
C VAL A 24 -3.84 -4.27 6.34
N LEU A 25 -2.85 -4.34 7.23
CA LEU A 25 -2.36 -3.16 7.94
C LEU A 25 -1.72 -2.12 7.00
N LEU A 26 -1.00 -2.55 5.96
CA LEU A 26 -0.50 -1.63 4.92
C LEU A 26 -1.65 -0.99 4.15
N CYS A 27 -2.68 -1.76 3.77
CA CYS A 27 -3.87 -1.21 3.12
C CYS A 27 -4.58 -0.20 4.02
N LEU A 28 -4.75 -0.55 5.30
CA LEU A 28 -5.41 0.29 6.29
C LEU A 28 -4.64 1.60 6.49
N HIS A 29 -3.32 1.52 6.66
CA HIS A 29 -2.46 2.70 6.76
C HIS A 29 -2.62 3.59 5.53
N TYR A 30 -2.52 3.02 4.32
CA TYR A 30 -2.66 3.79 3.10
C TYR A 30 -4.02 4.47 2.97
N LEU A 31 -5.11 3.81 3.35
CA LEU A 31 -6.45 4.41 3.35
C LEU A 31 -6.59 5.54 4.38
N LEU A 32 -5.98 5.39 5.56
CA LEU A 32 -6.03 6.39 6.63
C LEU A 32 -5.10 7.60 6.40
N HIS A 33 -3.98 7.41 5.70
CA HIS A 33 -2.97 8.45 5.44
C HIS A 33 -3.22 9.26 4.16
N ARG A 34 -4.23 8.90 3.35
CA ARG A 34 -4.57 9.70 2.16
C ARG A 34 -4.95 11.12 2.54
N PRO A 35 -4.38 12.13 1.86
CA PRO A 35 -4.79 13.53 2.05
C PRO A 35 -6.23 13.83 1.59
N HIS A 36 -6.95 12.86 1.01
CA HIS A 36 -8.27 13.09 0.38
C HIS A 36 -9.49 13.13 1.31
N ASN A 37 -9.36 13.05 2.64
CA ASN A 37 -10.55 13.11 3.52
C ASN A 37 -10.46 14.05 4.73
N ARG A 38 -9.51 15.01 4.75
CA ARG A 38 -9.47 16.04 5.81
C ARG A 38 -10.06 17.37 5.40
N VAL A 39 -10.22 17.66 4.11
CA VAL A 39 -10.77 18.94 3.66
C VAL A 39 -12.31 18.95 3.67
N ILE A 40 -12.99 17.81 3.48
CA ILE A 40 -14.46 17.78 3.41
C ILE A 40 -15.13 17.77 4.80
N ALA A 41 -14.51 17.14 5.81
CA ALA A 41 -15.05 17.16 7.18
C ALA A 41 -14.90 18.52 7.90
N SER A 42 -14.05 19.42 7.39
CA SER A 42 -13.84 20.77 7.95
C SER A 42 -14.45 21.89 7.11
N SER A 43 -15.16 21.58 6.01
CA SER A 43 -15.76 22.55 5.11
C SER A 43 -17.29 22.51 5.10
N SER A 44 -17.91 21.79 6.02
CA SER A 44 -19.36 21.81 6.25
C SER A 44 -19.74 22.90 7.26
N SER A 45 -19.38 24.14 6.96
CA SER A 45 -19.97 25.34 7.56
C SER A 45 -19.85 26.52 6.60
N SER A 46 -20.60 26.47 5.51
CA SER A 46 -21.07 27.65 4.77
C SER A 46 -22.20 27.20 3.86
N GLU A 47 -23.43 27.50 4.28
CA GLU A 47 -24.63 27.35 3.48
C GLU A 47 -24.59 28.37 2.33
N SER A 48 -24.58 27.90 1.09
CA SER A 48 -25.13 28.66 -0.04
C SER A 48 -25.54 27.73 -1.18
N ASP A 49 -26.83 27.83 -1.46
CA ASP A 49 -27.66 27.26 -2.52
C ASP A 49 -27.24 27.79 -3.91
N ASP A 50 -26.76 26.91 -4.79
CA ASP A 50 -26.97 26.99 -6.25
C ASP A 50 -26.44 25.69 -6.89
N GLY A 51 -27.31 24.98 -7.61
CA GLY A 51 -27.03 23.62 -8.07
C GLY A 51 -26.03 23.52 -9.22
N ASP A 52 -25.11 22.57 -9.14
CA ASP A 52 -24.51 21.87 -10.30
C ASP A 52 -23.65 20.67 -9.82
N ASN A 53 -23.98 19.47 -10.32
CA ASN A 53 -23.21 18.21 -10.25
C ASN A 53 -22.60 17.78 -8.89
N ASP A 54 -23.39 17.09 -8.07
CA ASP A 54 -22.87 16.09 -7.12
C ASP A 54 -22.26 14.92 -7.93
N VAL A 55 -21.05 15.11 -8.45
CA VAL A 55 -20.21 14.01 -8.92
C VAL A 55 -19.78 13.28 -7.65
N ASP A 56 -20.56 12.26 -7.31
CA ASP A 56 -20.27 11.25 -6.30
C ASP A 56 -18.77 10.93 -6.30
N GLU A 57 -18.01 11.51 -5.37
CA GLU A 57 -16.56 11.26 -5.17
C GLU A 57 -16.39 9.88 -4.53
N HIS A 58 -16.91 8.86 -5.18
CA HIS A 58 -16.51 7.50 -4.93
C HIS A 58 -15.06 7.38 -5.39
N ASP A 59 -14.16 7.32 -4.41
CA ASP A 59 -12.79 6.87 -4.56
C ASP A 59 -12.81 5.54 -5.34
N GLU A 60 -12.63 5.60 -6.66
CA GLU A 60 -12.73 4.43 -7.51
C GLU A 60 -11.68 3.42 -7.05
N VAL A 61 -12.07 2.15 -6.91
CA VAL A 61 -11.17 1.07 -6.47
C VAL A 61 -9.90 1.02 -7.33
N GLY A 62 -9.99 1.40 -8.61
CA GLY A 62 -8.85 1.54 -9.51
C GLY A 62 -7.84 2.60 -9.04
N THR A 63 -8.29 3.83 -8.77
CA THR A 63 -7.46 4.93 -8.26
C THR A 63 -6.84 4.58 -6.91
N VAL A 64 -7.66 4.04 -6.01
CA VAL A 64 -7.26 3.55 -4.69
C VAL A 64 -6.15 2.50 -4.80
N LEU A 65 -6.30 1.55 -5.71
CA LEU A 65 -5.32 0.50 -5.95
C LEU A 65 -4.04 1.05 -6.57
N LEU A 66 -4.17 1.92 -7.58
CA LEU A 66 -3.02 2.46 -8.30
C LEU A 66 -2.12 3.29 -7.37
N GLY A 67 -2.72 4.15 -6.56
CA GLY A 67 -1.98 4.92 -5.57
C GLY A 67 -1.36 4.05 -4.48
N PHE A 68 -1.97 2.92 -4.10
CA PHE A 68 -1.35 1.97 -3.16
C PHE A 68 -0.08 1.35 -3.77
N LEU A 69 -0.17 0.93 -5.04
CA LEU A 69 0.94 0.32 -5.77
C LEU A 69 2.08 1.32 -5.95
N GLU A 70 1.76 2.58 -6.27
CA GLU A 70 2.73 3.67 -6.35
C GLU A 70 3.39 3.91 -4.98
N TYR A 71 2.59 4.16 -3.95
CA TYR A 71 3.11 4.55 -2.65
C TYR A 71 4.09 3.53 -2.08
N PHE A 72 3.68 2.25 -1.98
CA PHE A 72 4.54 1.21 -1.43
C PHE A 72 5.53 0.62 -2.44
N GLY A 73 5.35 0.88 -3.74
CA GLY A 73 6.30 0.45 -4.77
C GLY A 73 7.46 1.42 -4.96
N THR A 74 7.22 2.74 -4.84
CA THR A 74 8.19 3.76 -5.26
C THR A 74 8.46 4.85 -4.22
N ILE A 75 7.49 5.25 -3.40
CA ILE A 75 7.59 6.43 -2.53
C ILE A 75 8.04 6.06 -1.11
N TYR A 76 7.42 5.04 -0.52
CA TYR A 76 7.63 4.66 0.88
C TYR A 76 9.04 4.08 1.12
N ASP A 77 9.79 4.65 2.07
CA ASP A 77 11.10 4.14 2.45
C ASP A 77 11.00 2.94 3.41
N HIS A 78 10.95 1.74 2.83
CA HIS A 78 10.95 0.47 3.55
C HIS A 78 12.19 0.22 4.42
N ARG A 79 13.27 1.00 4.28
CA ARG A 79 14.55 0.82 5.01
C ARG A 79 14.66 1.71 6.25
N CYS A 80 13.98 2.84 6.26
CA CYS A 80 14.09 3.83 7.34
C CYS A 80 12.75 4.14 8.00
N THR A 81 11.62 3.93 7.32
CA THR A 81 10.29 4.21 7.87
C THR A 81 9.70 2.97 8.55
N GLY A 82 8.97 3.19 9.64
CA GLY A 82 8.07 2.23 10.27
C GLY A 82 6.67 2.84 10.42
N ILE A 83 5.66 1.99 10.61
CA ILE A 83 4.27 2.43 10.81
C ILE A 83 3.79 1.93 12.18
N THR A 84 3.11 2.80 12.91
CA THR A 84 2.46 2.51 14.19
C THR A 84 1.01 2.97 14.19
N TRP A 85 0.22 2.55 15.18
CA TRP A 85 -1.20 2.88 15.31
C TRP A 85 -1.50 3.40 16.70
N PHE A 86 -2.51 4.26 16.79
CA PHE A 86 -3.04 4.74 18.06
C PHE A 86 -4.52 5.05 17.90
N ILE A 87 -5.24 5.03 19.02
CA ILE A 87 -6.62 5.48 19.07
C ILE A 87 -6.59 6.96 19.45
N ASN A 88 -7.15 7.82 18.62
CA ASN A 88 -7.23 9.24 18.92
C ASN A 88 -8.23 9.50 20.08
N PRO A 89 -8.26 10.70 20.69
CA PRO A 89 -9.18 10.99 21.80
C PRO A 89 -10.68 10.80 21.48
N VAL A 90 -11.04 10.77 20.20
CA VAL A 90 -12.43 10.57 19.72
C VAL A 90 -12.76 9.07 19.53
N GLY A 91 -11.78 8.18 19.71
CA GLY A 91 -11.97 6.73 19.59
C GLY A 91 -11.69 6.17 18.19
N HIS A 92 -11.17 6.97 17.27
CA HIS A 92 -10.84 6.49 15.92
C HIS A 92 -9.41 5.95 15.85
N LEU A 93 -9.24 4.86 15.11
CA LEU A 93 -7.93 4.31 14.80
C LEU A 93 -7.22 5.20 13.79
N GLU A 94 -6.06 5.71 14.18
CA GLU A 94 -5.13 6.40 13.30
C GLU A 94 -3.85 5.58 13.19
N SER A 95 -3.15 5.76 12.07
CA SER A 95 -1.81 5.24 11.88
C SER A 95 -0.87 6.41 11.71
N VAL A 96 0.43 6.23 11.93
CA VAL A 96 1.44 7.26 11.67
C VAL A 96 2.77 6.62 11.31
N GLU A 97 3.45 7.25 10.36
CA GLU A 97 4.80 6.89 9.98
C GLU A 97 5.83 7.50 10.94
N TYR A 98 6.88 6.76 11.25
CA TYR A 98 7.97 7.26 12.08
C TYR A 98 9.32 6.81 11.52
N GLU A 99 10.32 7.68 11.68
CA GLU A 99 11.70 7.34 11.33
C GLU A 99 12.29 6.37 12.36
N ARG A 100 12.89 5.30 11.86
CA ARG A 100 13.54 4.29 12.68
C ARG A 100 14.97 4.69 12.97
N LYS A 101 15.32 4.69 14.26
CA LYS A 101 16.70 4.91 14.72
C LYS A 101 17.62 3.72 14.43
N VAL A 102 17.07 2.53 14.25
CA VAL A 102 17.82 1.27 14.06
C VAL A 102 17.14 0.41 12.99
N ARG A 103 17.92 -0.29 12.18
CA ARG A 103 17.40 -1.29 11.24
C ARG A 103 16.83 -2.51 11.96
N GLN A 104 15.51 -2.56 12.11
CA GLN A 104 14.77 -3.67 12.70
C GLN A 104 14.12 -4.60 11.65
N GLY A 105 14.86 -4.89 10.57
CA GLY A 105 14.39 -5.78 9.51
C GLY A 105 13.75 -5.05 8.31
N PRO A 106 13.15 -5.84 7.40
CA PRO A 106 12.80 -5.42 6.04
C PRO A 106 11.50 -4.62 5.94
N LEU A 107 10.60 -4.79 6.91
CA LEU A 107 9.36 -4.03 7.09
C LEU A 107 9.12 -3.89 8.59
N VAL A 108 8.79 -2.68 9.06
CA VAL A 108 8.43 -2.43 10.45
C VAL A 108 7.01 -1.93 10.52
N LEU A 109 6.16 -2.80 11.02
CA LEU A 109 4.73 -2.62 11.15
C LEU A 109 4.41 -3.08 12.57
N ASP A 110 4.24 -2.14 13.50
CA ASP A 110 3.88 -2.49 14.88
C ASP A 110 2.52 -3.24 14.93
N ASP A 111 2.21 -3.92 16.02
CA ASP A 111 0.92 -4.56 16.19
C ASP A 111 -0.05 -3.56 16.84
N PRO A 112 -1.18 -3.20 16.22
CA PRO A 112 -2.16 -2.28 16.82
C PRO A 112 -2.79 -2.82 18.13
N ILE A 113 -2.68 -4.12 18.40
CA ILE A 113 -3.10 -4.72 19.69
C ILE A 113 -2.18 -4.26 20.83
N HIS A 114 -0.94 -3.87 20.52
CA HIS A 114 0.08 -3.45 21.48
C HIS A 114 0.57 -2.01 21.19
N PRO A 115 -0.31 -0.99 21.28
CA PRO A 115 -0.03 0.37 20.80
C PRO A 115 1.05 1.12 21.61
N HIS A 116 1.37 0.65 22.81
CA HIS A 116 2.38 1.26 23.68
C HIS A 116 3.81 0.78 23.42
N ASP A 117 3.96 -0.32 22.67
CA ASP A 117 5.24 -1.04 22.51
C ASP A 117 5.76 -0.92 21.07
N ARG A 118 6.10 0.30 20.65
CA ARG A 118 6.59 0.60 19.29
C ARG A 118 7.86 -0.17 18.96
N GLY A 119 7.88 -0.83 17.80
CA GLY A 119 8.99 -1.63 17.30
C GLY A 119 9.26 -2.93 18.07
N VAL A 120 8.49 -3.24 19.13
CA VAL A 120 8.63 -4.49 19.89
C VAL A 120 7.86 -5.61 19.20
N TYR A 121 6.58 -5.38 18.92
CA TYR A 121 5.72 -6.34 18.23
C TYR A 121 5.63 -6.01 16.74
N ASN A 122 6.70 -6.27 16.01
CA ASN A 122 6.76 -6.04 14.57
C ASN A 122 6.13 -7.20 13.78
N VAL A 123 4.93 -7.00 13.25
CA VAL A 123 4.22 -8.01 12.44
C VAL A 123 4.84 -8.20 11.05
N GLY A 124 5.68 -7.24 10.61
CA GLY A 124 6.47 -7.28 9.39
C GLY A 124 7.83 -7.98 9.53
N ALA A 125 8.21 -8.42 10.73
CA ALA A 125 9.55 -8.97 11.01
C ALA A 125 9.91 -10.18 10.12
N GLY A 126 8.92 -11.00 9.77
CA GLY A 126 9.09 -12.17 8.91
C GLY A 126 9.20 -11.87 7.42
N ALA A 127 9.02 -10.63 6.97
CA ALA A 127 8.94 -10.28 5.54
C ALA A 127 10.32 -10.16 4.85
N TYR A 128 11.23 -11.12 5.01
CA TYR A 128 12.61 -11.05 4.47
C TYR A 128 12.70 -11.00 2.94
N ALA A 129 11.64 -11.33 2.21
CA ALA A 129 11.53 -11.14 0.77
C ALA A 129 10.95 -9.76 0.39
N MET A 130 10.92 -8.77 1.29
CA MET A 130 10.29 -7.47 1.03
C MET A 130 10.82 -6.77 -0.21
N ALA A 131 12.12 -6.88 -0.53
CA ALA A 131 12.66 -6.32 -1.78
C ALA A 131 11.91 -6.84 -3.02
N ARG A 132 11.56 -8.13 -3.05
CA ARG A 132 10.76 -8.72 -4.15
C ARG A 132 9.33 -8.22 -4.14
N VAL A 133 8.77 -7.94 -2.95
CA VAL A 133 7.43 -7.35 -2.80
C VAL A 133 7.42 -5.93 -3.36
N VAL A 134 8.37 -5.09 -2.97
CA VAL A 134 8.50 -3.71 -3.46
C VAL A 134 8.62 -3.70 -4.98
N THR A 135 9.54 -4.50 -5.55
CA THR A 135 9.67 -4.61 -7.01
C THR A 135 8.39 -5.12 -7.68
N ALA A 136 7.66 -6.05 -7.06
CA ALA A 136 6.38 -6.51 -7.60
C ALA A 136 5.32 -5.39 -7.60
N LEU A 137 5.24 -4.59 -6.54
CA LEU A 137 4.31 -3.47 -6.43
C LEU A 137 4.65 -2.35 -7.43
N GLU A 138 5.93 -1.99 -7.53
CA GLU A 138 6.45 -1.02 -8.50
C GLU A 138 6.16 -1.46 -9.94
N ASN A 139 6.46 -2.71 -10.28
CA ASN A 139 6.10 -3.27 -11.58
C ASN A 139 4.57 -3.24 -11.77
N ALA A 140 3.77 -3.62 -10.79
CA ALA A 140 2.32 -3.56 -10.93
C ALA A 140 1.79 -2.15 -11.21
N PHE A 141 2.37 -1.13 -10.56
CA PHE A 141 2.07 0.28 -10.83
C PHE A 141 2.36 0.61 -12.29
N TYR A 142 3.60 0.43 -12.74
CA TYR A 142 3.98 0.77 -14.11
C TYR A 142 3.19 -0.02 -15.18
N ALA A 143 2.80 -1.27 -14.90
CA ALA A 143 2.06 -2.09 -15.86
C ALA A 143 0.66 -1.56 -16.07
N THR A 144 0.08 -1.04 -15.00
CA THR A 144 -1.29 -0.52 -14.99
C THR A 144 -1.31 0.89 -15.57
N THR A 145 -0.36 1.74 -15.18
CA THR A 145 -0.24 3.13 -15.66
C THR A 145 0.09 3.21 -17.15
N PHE A 146 0.99 2.37 -17.64
CA PHE A 146 1.45 2.37 -19.03
C PHE A 146 0.93 1.16 -19.82
N HIS A 147 -0.25 0.65 -19.46
CA HIS A 147 -0.84 -0.51 -20.11
C HIS A 147 -0.99 -0.29 -21.61
N ARG A 148 -0.43 -1.19 -22.41
CA ARG A 148 -0.69 -1.28 -23.85
C ARG A 148 -1.33 -2.63 -24.13
N PRO A 149 -2.60 -2.66 -24.56
CA PRO A 149 -3.27 -3.91 -24.88
C PRO A 149 -2.47 -4.70 -25.93
N SER A 150 -2.26 -5.99 -25.63
CA SER A 150 -1.63 -6.93 -26.56
C SER A 150 -2.49 -8.18 -26.66
N ARG A 151 -2.20 -9.02 -27.67
CA ARG A 151 -2.86 -10.33 -27.82
C ARG A 151 -2.67 -11.27 -26.61
N PHE A 152 -1.64 -11.05 -25.80
CA PHE A 152 -1.29 -11.91 -24.65
C PHE A 152 -1.65 -11.28 -23.31
N THR A 153 -1.79 -9.96 -23.27
CA THR A 153 -2.18 -9.18 -22.08
C THR A 153 -3.25 -8.16 -22.51
N PRO A 154 -4.51 -8.61 -22.70
CA PRO A 154 -5.57 -7.74 -23.23
C PRO A 154 -6.09 -6.73 -22.20
N THR A 155 -5.79 -6.93 -20.92
CA THR A 155 -6.26 -6.07 -19.83
C THR A 155 -5.10 -5.63 -18.92
N PRO A 156 -5.22 -4.48 -18.22
CA PRO A 156 -4.23 -4.05 -17.23
C PRO A 156 -3.99 -5.08 -16.14
N LEU A 157 -5.04 -5.77 -15.69
CA LEU A 157 -4.95 -6.83 -14.70
C LEU A 157 -4.17 -8.05 -15.22
N SER A 158 -4.39 -8.44 -16.48
CA SER A 158 -3.62 -9.50 -17.13
C SER A 158 -2.14 -9.11 -17.22
N GLN A 159 -1.85 -7.86 -17.62
CA GLN A 159 -0.48 -7.35 -17.63
C GLN A 159 0.14 -7.37 -16.23
N MET A 160 -0.56 -6.88 -15.21
CA MET A 160 -0.08 -6.87 -13.82
C MET A 160 0.27 -8.28 -13.29
N ILE A 161 -0.58 -9.28 -13.58
CA ILE A 161 -0.34 -10.66 -13.14
C ILE A 161 0.84 -11.28 -13.88
N HIS A 162 0.89 -11.13 -15.21
CA HIS A 162 1.88 -11.81 -16.05
C HIS A 162 3.20 -11.05 -16.21
N TRP A 163 3.29 -9.79 -15.80
CA TRP A 163 4.52 -9.03 -16.00
C TRP A 163 5.66 -9.58 -15.14
N SER A 164 6.74 -9.99 -15.81
CA SER A 164 8.00 -10.44 -15.20
C SER A 164 9.04 -9.32 -15.04
N GLY A 165 8.67 -8.06 -15.29
CA GLY A 165 9.59 -6.93 -15.38
C GLY A 165 10.37 -6.89 -16.71
N PRO A 166 11.25 -5.89 -16.89
CA PRO A 166 12.17 -5.83 -18.03
C PRO A 166 13.11 -7.05 -18.02
N VAL A 167 13.37 -7.64 -19.18
CA VAL A 167 14.40 -8.68 -19.32
C VAL A 167 15.76 -8.03 -19.03
N PRO A 168 16.56 -8.54 -18.10
CA PRO A 168 17.87 -7.96 -17.80
C PRO A 168 18.74 -7.98 -19.06
N ALA A 169 19.40 -6.84 -19.34
CA ALA A 169 20.23 -6.62 -20.53
C ALA A 169 21.39 -7.63 -20.70
N ALA A 170 21.66 -8.47 -19.71
CA ALA A 170 22.68 -9.53 -19.76
C ALA A 170 22.23 -10.80 -20.51
N ALA A 171 21.00 -10.84 -21.04
CA ALA A 171 20.44 -12.01 -21.73
C ALA A 171 20.31 -11.84 -23.27
N VAL A 172 21.01 -10.87 -23.87
CA VAL A 172 21.07 -10.65 -25.33
C VAL A 172 22.51 -10.76 -25.82
#